data_AF-A0A2E6AQ26-F1
#
_entry.id   AF-A0A2E6AQ26-F1
#
_cell.length_a   1.000
_cell.length_b   1.000
_cell.length_c   1.000
_cell.angle_alpha   90.00
_cell.angle_beta   90.00
_cell.angle_gamma   90.00
#
_symmetry.space_group_name_H-M   'P 1'
#
loop_
_entity.id
_entity.type
_entity.pdbx_description
1 polymer ?
#
loop_
_entity_poly.entity_id
_entity_poly.type
_entity_poly.pdbx_seq_one_letter_code
_entity_poly.pdbx_strand_id
1 'polypeptide(L)'
;MHIRHGFGSVHHVKVYDQEHFLGFLSLTVEEPKPHENFDWVAQIRGSDYLVWGLNYKKVRFEFSQGESVYVVVRSGGRAVPVNQ
;
A
#
# COMPACT_ATOMS: atom_id res chain seq x y z
N MET A 1 -11.55 6.09 2.16
CA MET A 1 -10.87 5.63 3.40
C MET A 1 -9.82 6.68 3.73
N HIS A 2 -9.95 7.41 4.83
CA HIS A 2 -9.13 8.58 5.12
C HIS A 2 -7.84 8.19 5.86
N ILE A 3 -6.73 8.17 5.14
CA ILE A 3 -5.39 8.06 5.75
C ILE A 3 -4.97 9.44 6.24
N ARG A 4 -4.43 9.52 7.47
CA ARG A 4 -3.93 10.79 8.05
C ARG A 4 -2.52 11.17 7.56
N HIS A 5 -2.15 10.77 6.36
CA HIS A 5 -0.81 10.95 5.81
C HIS A 5 -0.84 11.91 4.63
N GLY A 6 0.08 12.88 4.61
CA GLY A 6 0.19 13.85 3.51
C GLY A 6 0.76 13.22 2.24
N PHE A 7 0.40 13.75 1.07
CA PHE A 7 1.00 13.32 -0.19
C PHE A 7 2.50 13.63 -0.24
N GLY A 8 3.27 12.76 -0.90
CA GLY A 8 4.74 12.78 -0.94
C GLY A 8 5.42 12.22 0.32
N SER A 9 4.66 11.89 1.37
CA SER A 9 5.25 11.31 2.59
C SER A 9 5.61 9.84 2.41
N VAL A 10 6.71 9.44 3.06
CA VAL A 10 7.24 8.08 3.03
C VAL A 10 6.86 7.35 4.32
N HIS A 11 6.37 6.13 4.18
CA HIS A 11 5.94 5.27 5.29
C HIS A 11 6.60 3.92 5.22
N HIS A 12 6.84 3.34 6.40
CA HIS A 12 7.20 1.95 6.55
C HIS A 12 5.99 1.19 7.07
N VAL A 13 5.57 0.16 6.35
CA VAL A 13 4.39 -0.64 6.67
C VAL A 13 4.79 -2.10 6.88
N LYS A 14 4.07 -2.78 7.77
CA LYS A 14 4.04 -4.24 7.79
C LYS A 14 3.03 -4.73 6.75
N VAL A 15 3.34 -5.84 6.11
CA VAL A 15 2.47 -6.44 5.09
C VAL A 15 1.95 -7.79 5.59
N TYR A 16 0.64 -7.99 5.44
CA TYR A 16 -0.03 -9.23 5.76
C TYR A 16 -0.86 -9.74 4.57
N ASP A 17 -0.81 -11.04 4.30
CA ASP A 17 -1.70 -11.74 3.35
C ASP A 17 -2.51 -12.76 4.14
N GLN A 18 -3.84 -12.64 4.17
CA GLN A 18 -4.73 -13.51 4.96
C GLN A 18 -4.30 -13.65 6.44
N GLU A 19 -3.93 -12.55 7.10
CA GLU A 19 -3.38 -12.49 8.47
C GLU A 19 -1.98 -13.10 8.66
N HIS A 20 -1.36 -13.65 7.61
CA HIS A 20 0.04 -14.08 7.64
C HIS A 20 0.96 -12.89 7.40
N PHE A 21 1.84 -12.61 8.35
CA PHE A 21 2.89 -11.59 8.20
C PHE A 21 3.88 -12.00 7.11
N LEU A 22 4.08 -11.14 6.12
CA LEU A 22 4.99 -11.39 5.00
C LEU A 22 6.29 -10.60 5.10
N GLY A 23 6.28 -9.43 5.74
CA GLY A 23 7.46 -8.58 5.84
C GLY A 23 7.14 -7.10 5.94
N PHE A 24 8.14 -6.27 5.61
CA PHE A 24 8.05 -4.82 5.67
C PHE A 24 8.23 -4.21 4.28
N LEU A 25 7.54 -3.12 4.00
CA LEU A 25 7.72 -2.32 2.79
C LEU A 25 7.85 -0.84 3.14
N SER A 26 8.59 -0.13 2.28
CA SER A 26 8.55 1.33 2.25
C SER A 26 7.61 1.77 1.14
N LEU A 27 6.78 2.77 1.37
CA LEU A 27 5.88 3.32 0.36
C LEU A 27 5.83 4.84 0.41
N THR A 28 5.55 5.48 -0.72
CA THR A 28 5.20 6.90 -0.81
C THR A 28 3.69 7.00 -1.00
N VAL A 29 3.00 7.82 -0.19
CA VAL A 29 1.59 8.15 -0.44
C VAL A 29 1.53 9.25 -1.50
N GLU A 30 0.77 9.03 -2.56
CA GLU A 30 0.70 9.89 -3.74
C GLU A 30 -0.73 10.38 -3.98
N GLU A 31 -0.84 11.52 -4.66
CA GLU A 31 -2.10 11.96 -5.23
C GLU A 31 -2.55 10.97 -6.33
N PRO A 32 -3.83 10.56 -6.31
CA PRO A 32 -4.43 9.82 -7.42
C PRO A 32 -4.33 10.63 -8.72
N LYS A 33 -4.21 9.95 -9.85
CA LYS A 33 -4.33 10.60 -11.15
C LYS A 33 -5.76 11.11 -11.36
N PRO A 34 -5.99 12.15 -12.19
CA PRO A 34 -7.34 12.74 -12.36
C PRO A 34 -8.46 11.79 -12.80
N HIS A 35 -8.12 10.64 -13.37
CA HIS A 35 -9.07 9.61 -13.83
C HIS A 35 -9.24 8.45 -12.83
N GLU A 36 -8.54 8.48 -11.70
CA GLU A 36 -8.62 7.46 -10.66
C GLU A 36 -9.64 7.89 -9.59
N ASN A 37 -10.66 7.07 -9.35
CA ASN A 37 -11.67 7.30 -8.30
C ASN A 37 -11.19 6.76 -6.94
N PHE A 38 -10.01 7.19 -6.49
CA PHE A 38 -9.46 6.86 -5.17
C PHE A 38 -9.14 8.15 -4.41
N ASP A 39 -9.17 8.12 -3.08
CA ASP A 39 -8.78 9.27 -2.26
C ASP A 39 -7.25 9.44 -2.20
N TRP A 40 -6.51 8.34 -2.37
CA TRP A 40 -5.06 8.28 -2.34
C TRP A 40 -4.58 7.00 -3.07
N VAL A 41 -3.31 6.98 -3.44
CA VAL A 41 -2.61 5.79 -3.92
C VAL A 41 -1.24 5.70 -3.24
N ALA A 42 -0.63 4.52 -3.20
CA ALA A 42 0.76 4.40 -2.74
C ALA A 42 1.66 3.82 -3.82
N GLN A 43 2.89 4.29 -3.84
CA GLN A 43 3.97 3.70 -4.62
C GLN A 43 4.93 2.99 -3.68
N ILE A 44 5.01 1.66 -3.80
CA ILE A 44 6.01 0.88 -3.07
C ILE A 44 7.39 1.30 -3.57
N ARG A 45 8.29 1.59 -2.62
CA ARG A 45 9.67 1.97 -2.86
C ARG A 45 10.56 0.75 -2.66
N GLY A 46 11.31 0.43 -3.70
CA GLY A 46 12.16 -0.75 -3.73
C GLY A 46 11.52 -1.90 -4.50
N SER A 47 12.36 -2.82 -4.94
CA SER A 47 11.96 -4.01 -5.67
C SER A 47 12.64 -5.19 -4.98
N ASP A 48 11.91 -5.83 -4.06
CA ASP A 48 12.31 -7.08 -3.46
C ASP A 48 11.36 -8.22 -3.88
N TYR A 49 11.69 -9.45 -3.47
CA TYR A 49 10.86 -10.62 -3.74
C TYR A 49 9.45 -10.51 -3.14
N LEU A 50 9.29 -9.73 -2.07
CA LEU A 50 7.99 -9.48 -1.46
C LEU A 50 7.12 -8.72 -2.46
N VAL A 51 7.60 -7.60 -3.02
CA VAL A 51 6.85 -6.82 -4.02
C VAL A 51 6.43 -7.67 -5.23
N TRP A 52 7.31 -8.54 -5.73
CA TRP A 52 6.96 -9.44 -6.84
C TRP A 52 5.85 -10.43 -6.47
N GLY A 53 5.91 -11.00 -5.27
CA GLY A 53 4.89 -11.91 -4.74
C GLY A 53 3.55 -11.25 -4.44
N LEU A 54 3.51 -9.92 -4.35
CA LEU A 54 2.29 -9.13 -4.08
C LEU A 54 1.52 -8.73 -5.34
N ASN A 55 2.06 -8.94 -6.54
CA ASN A 55 1.44 -8.44 -7.77
C ASN A 55 0.01 -9.01 -7.95
N TYR A 56 -0.96 -8.11 -8.12
CA TYR A 56 -2.40 -8.35 -8.17
C TYR A 56 -3.02 -8.99 -6.92
N LYS A 57 -2.34 -8.98 -5.77
CA LYS A 57 -2.88 -9.48 -4.51
C LYS A 57 -3.54 -8.38 -3.69
N LYS A 58 -4.64 -8.74 -3.02
CA LYS A 58 -5.21 -7.97 -1.90
C LYS A 58 -4.41 -8.30 -0.65
N VAL A 59 -3.79 -7.30 -0.04
CA VAL A 59 -3.02 -7.45 1.21
C VAL A 59 -3.37 -6.34 2.19
N ARG A 60 -3.09 -6.58 3.47
CA ARG A 60 -3.24 -5.59 4.52
C ARG A 60 -1.90 -4.91 4.78
N PHE A 61 -1.87 -3.59 4.66
CA PHE A 61 -0.79 -2.74 5.12
C PHE A 61 -1.13 -2.22 6.52
N GLU A 62 -0.21 -2.40 7.45
CA GLU A 62 -0.28 -1.84 8.79
C GLU A 62 0.81 -0.77 8.93
N PHE A 63 0.38 0.48 9.08
CA PHE A 63 1.24 1.64 9.26
C PHE A 63 1.77 1.70 10.70
N SER A 64 2.92 2.33 10.89
CA SER A 64 3.55 2.49 12.20
C SER A 64 2.68 3.23 13.23
N GLN A 65 1.72 4.04 12.77
CA GLN A 65 0.75 4.75 13.61
C GLN A 65 -0.46 3.89 14.02
N GLY A 66 -0.49 2.60 13.64
CA GLY A 66 -1.55 1.65 13.98
C GLY A 66 -2.72 1.60 12.99
N GLU A 67 -2.74 2.47 11.97
CA GLU A 67 -3.72 2.41 10.90
C GLU A 67 -3.49 1.16 10.03
N SER A 68 -4.57 0.43 9.73
CA SER A 68 -4.53 -0.71 8.82
C SER A 68 -5.44 -0.49 7.63
N VAL A 69 -4.95 -0.78 6.43
CA VAL A 69 -5.69 -0.65 5.17
C VAL A 69 -5.49 -1.86 4.29
N TYR A 70 -6.57 -2.29 3.64
CA TYR A 70 -6.47 -3.26 2.57
C TYR A 70 -6.19 -2.56 1.26
N VAL A 71 -5.21 -3.08 0.53
CA VAL A 71 -4.82 -2.58 -0.78
C VAL A 71 -4.73 -3.71 -1.78
N VAL A 72 -4.93 -3.40 -3.06
CA VAL A 72 -4.48 -4.25 -4.15
C VAL A 72 -3.17 -3.70 -4.67
N VAL A 73 -2.11 -4.50 -4.64
CA VAL A 73 -0.83 -4.14 -5.26
C VAL A 73 -0.90 -4.48 -6.75
N ARG A 74 -0.70 -3.48 -7.61
CA ARG A 74 -0.70 -3.60 -9.07
C ARG A 74 0.74 -3.63 -9.60
N SER A 75 0.85 -3.87 -10.90
CA SER A 75 2.14 -3.83 -11.62
C SER A 75 2.92 -2.55 -11.32
N GLY A 76 4.24 -2.68 -11.14
CA GLY A 76 5.12 -1.55 -10.81
C GLY A 76 5.08 -1.12 -9.35
N GLY A 77 4.42 -1.88 -8.47
CA GLY A 77 4.38 -1.59 -7.02
C GLY A 77 3.36 -0.51 -6.64
N ARG A 78 2.40 -0.19 -7.51
CA ARG A 78 1.32 0.75 -7.20
C ARG A 78 0.26 0.06 -6.36
N ALA A 79 0.05 0.52 -5.14
CA ALA A 79 -0.97 0.02 -4.22
C ALA A 79 -2.20 0.95 -4.24
N VAL A 80 -3.39 0.37 -4.41
CA VAL A 80 -4.66 1.11 -4.38
C VAL A 80 -5.53 0.63 -3.22
N PRO A 81 -6.18 1.53 -2.45
CA PRO A 81 -7.07 1.14 -1.38
C PRO A 81 -8.27 0.35 -1.91
N VAL A 82 -8.69 -0.66 -1.15
CA VAL A 82 -9.92 -1.41 -1.39
C VAL A 82 -10.71 -1.60 -0.10
N ASN A 83 -12.03 -1.72 -0.22
CA ASN A 83 -12.88 -2.05 0.91
C ASN A 83 -12.55 -3.48 1.44
N GLN A 84 -12.79 -3.68 2.74
CA GLN A 84 -12.62 -4.97 3.41
C GLN A 84 -13.43 -6.08 2.74
#